data_AF-A0A2B8AJX2-F1
#
_entry.id   AF-A0A2B8AJX2-F1
#
_cell.length_a   1.000
_cell.length_b   1.000
_cell.length_c   1.000
_cell.angle_alpha   90.00
_cell.angle_beta   90.00
_cell.angle_gamma   90.00
#
_symmetry.space_group_name_H-M   'P 1'
#
loop_
_entity.id
_entity.type
_entity.pdbx_description
1 polymer ?
#
loop_
_entity_poly.entity_id
_entity_poly.type
_entity_poly.pdbx_seq_one_letter_code
_entity_poly.pdbx_strand_id
1 'polypeptide(L)' 'AMYRSSAALTKHLCDTHGIPKDRQHIVGHSEVPGNDHTDPGANWDWDHYMALVNG' A
#
# COMPACT_ATOMS: atom_id res chain seq x y z
N ALA A 1 -7.13 -8.04 10.77
CA ALA A 1 -7.19 -9.01 9.65
C ALA A 1 -6.91 -8.33 8.31
N MET A 2 -7.69 -7.30 7.93
CA MET A 2 -7.57 -6.61 6.64
C MET A 2 -6.16 -6.09 6.30
N TYR A 3 -5.51 -5.32 7.19
CA TYR A 3 -4.15 -4.83 6.96
C TYR A 3 -3.12 -5.94 6.69
N ARG A 4 -3.16 -7.03 7.47
CA ARG A 4 -2.20 -8.15 7.34
C ARG A 4 -2.37 -8.89 6.03
N SER A 5 -3.61 -9.22 5.65
CA SER A 5 -3.88 -9.91 4.38
C SER A 5 -3.53 -9.03 3.18
N SER A 6 -3.89 -7.74 3.23
CA SER A 6 -3.54 -6.78 2.18
C SER A 6 -2.02 -6.61 2.07
N ALA A 7 -1.33 -6.43 3.20
CA ALA A 7 0.12 -6.23 3.22
C ALA A 7 0.87 -7.46 2.71
N ALA A 8 0.42 -8.67 3.06
CA ALA A 8 1.01 -9.91 2.55
C ALA A 8 0.90 -10.02 1.03
N LEU A 9 -0.25 -9.65 0.45
CA LEU A 9 -0.43 -9.61 -0.99
C LEU A 9 0.48 -8.56 -1.65
N THR A 10 0.51 -7.34 -1.12
CA THR A 10 1.38 -6.27 -1.64
C THR A 10 2.86 -6.68 -1.56
N LYS A 11 3.30 -7.24 -0.43
CA LYS A 11 4.68 -7.75 -0.25
C LYS A 11 5.02 -8.77 -1.34
N HIS A 12 4.16 -9.76 -1.54
CA HIS A 12 4.36 -10.81 -2.54
C HIS A 12 4.48 -10.24 -3.96
N LEU A 13 3.63 -9.28 -4.33
CA LEU A 13 3.68 -8.63 -5.64
C LEU A 13 4.97 -7.81 -5.81
N CYS A 14 5.37 -7.05 -4.80
CA CYS A 14 6.62 -6.30 -4.85
C CYS A 14 7.84 -7.20 -5.01
N ASP A 15 7.90 -8.31 -4.27
CA ASP A 15 8.99 -9.29 -4.38
C ASP A 15 9.00 -9.98 -5.75
N THR A 16 7.82 -10.32 -6.28
CA THR A 16 7.69 -10.98 -7.58
C THR A 16 8.12 -10.09 -8.75
N HIS A 17 7.83 -8.79 -8.66
CA HIS A 17 8.07 -7.84 -9.74
C HIS A 17 9.29 -6.93 -9.54
N GLY A 18 10.04 -7.10 -8.44
CA GLY A 18 11.18 -6.25 -8.11
C GLY A 18 10.81 -4.79 -7.83
N ILE A 19 9.60 -4.55 -7.34
CA ILE A 19 9.11 -3.19 -7.02
C ILE A 19 9.62 -2.80 -5.62
N PRO A 20 10.27 -1.63 -5.46
CA PRO A 20 10.65 -1.13 -4.14
C PRO A 20 9.44 -0.98 -3.22
N LYS A 21 9.55 -1.47 -1.97
CA LYS A 21 8.47 -1.44 -0.97
C LYS A 21 8.44 -0.12 -0.20
N ASP A 22 8.31 0.98 -0.93
CA ASP A 22 8.26 2.34 -0.40
C ASP A 22 6.99 3.09 -0.81
N ARG A 23 6.80 4.29 -0.28
CA ARG A 23 5.64 5.14 -0.55
C ARG A 23 5.69 5.90 -1.88
N GLN A 24 6.77 5.74 -2.65
CA GLN A 24 6.83 6.25 -4.02
C GLN A 24 6.21 5.25 -5.00
N HIS A 25 6.26 3.95 -4.67
CA HIS A 25 5.74 2.88 -5.53
C HIS A 25 4.44 2.26 -5.00
N ILE A 26 4.25 2.24 -3.69
CA ILE A 26 2.99 1.85 -3.06
C ILE A 26 2.26 3.14 -2.73
N VAL A 27 1.18 3.44 -3.45
CA VAL A 27 0.37 4.65 -3.30
C VAL A 27 -1.10 4.31 -3.03
N GLY A 28 -1.80 5.20 -2.34
CA GLY A 28 -3.25 5.16 -2.17
C GLY A 28 -3.96 5.64 -3.43
N HIS A 29 -5.23 5.29 -3.56
CA HIS A 29 -6.00 5.65 -4.74
C HIS A 29 -6.07 7.16 -4.93
N SER A 30 -6.34 7.90 -3.86
CA SER A 30 -6.38 9.38 -3.84
C SER A 30 -5.08 10.07 -4.26
N GLU A 31 -3.95 9.36 -4.30
CA GLU A 31 -2.65 9.93 -4.67
C GLU A 31 -2.33 9.80 -6.18
N VAL A 32 -3.15 9.06 -6.93
CA VAL A 32 -2.94 8.85 -8.37
C VAL A 32 -3.51 10.04 -9.17
N PRO A 33 -2.78 10.69 -10.08
CA PRO A 33 -3.35 11.78 -10.88
C PRO A 33 -4.52 11.31 -11.75
N GLY A 34 -5.60 12.10 -11.82
CA GLY A 34 -6.72 11.86 -12.74
C GLY A 34 -7.81 10.91 -12.23
N ASN A 35 -7.86 10.61 -10.93
CA ASN A 35 -8.98 9.90 -10.30
C ASN A 35 -9.91 10.87 -9.53
N ASP A 36 -11.14 10.43 -9.27
CA ASP A 36 -12.16 11.11 -8.44
C ASP A 36 -12.42 10.40 -7.10
N HIS A 37 -11.53 9.49 -6.73
CA HIS A 37 -11.55 8.68 -5.52
C HIS A 37 -10.83 9.36 -4.35
N THR A 38 -11.32 9.10 -3.14
CA THR A 38 -10.74 9.63 -1.89
C THR A 38 -10.19 8.54 -0.98
N ASP A 39 -10.40 7.28 -1.34
CA ASP A 39 -9.87 6.12 -0.62
C ASP A 39 -8.33 6.05 -0.75
N PRO A 40 -7.63 5.48 0.25
CA PRO A 40 -8.14 4.77 1.42
C PRO A 40 -8.61 5.70 2.56
N GLY A 41 -8.52 7.03 2.37
CA GLY A 41 -9.00 8.04 3.31
C GLY A 41 -8.12 8.19 4.56
N ALA A 42 -8.48 9.14 5.41
CA ALA A 42 -7.67 9.54 6.57
C ALA A 42 -7.53 8.46 7.67
N ASN A 43 -8.39 7.45 7.67
CA ASN A 43 -8.36 6.36 8.66
C ASN A 43 -7.43 5.21 8.26
N TRP A 44 -6.77 5.30 7.10
CA TRP A 44 -5.79 4.34 6.68
C TRP A 44 -4.43 4.65 7.30
N ASP A 45 -3.99 3.78 8.19
CA ASP A 45 -2.70 3.89 8.86
C ASP A 45 -1.60 3.35 7.94
N TRP A 46 -1.01 4.26 7.15
CA TRP A 46 0.07 3.94 6.24
C TRP A 46 1.32 3.44 6.95
N ASP A 47 1.66 3.98 8.12
CA ASP A 47 2.85 3.56 8.86
C ASP A 47 2.72 2.11 9.32
N HIS A 48 1.56 1.76 9.89
CA HIS A 48 1.25 0.38 10.26
C HIS A 48 1.24 -0.54 9.04
N TYR A 49 0.62 -0.11 7.93
CA TYR A 49 0.57 -0.90 6.71
C TYR A 49 1.96 -1.17 6.14
N MET A 50 2.79 -0.14 6.02
CA MET A 50 4.14 -0.25 5.47
C MET A 50 5.07 -1.07 6.36
N ALA A 51 4.88 -1.03 7.69
CA ALA A 51 5.60 -1.93 8.60
C ALA A 51 5.27 -3.41 8.32
N LEU A 52 4.00 -3.73 8.01
CA LEU A 52 3.59 -5.09 7.66
C LEU A 52 4.06 -5.53 6.26
N VAL A 53 4.15 -4.60 5.30
CA VAL A 53 4.68 -4.91 3.94
C VAL A 53 6.19 -5.21 4.00
N ASN A 54 6.91 -4.49 4.86
CA ASN A 54 8.36 -4.64 4.99
C ASN A 54 8.78 -5.81 5.87
N GLY A 55 8.03 -6.15 6.92
CA GLY A 55 8.25 -7.35 7.75
C GLY A 55 8.10 -8.63 6.96
#